data_AF-A0A969CC17-F1
#
_entry.id   AF-A0A969CC17-F1
#
_cell.length_a   1.000
_cell.length_b   1.000
_cell.length_c   1.000
_cell.angle_alpha   90.00
_cell.angle_beta   90.00
_cell.angle_gamma   90.00
#
_symmetry.space_group_name_H-M   'P 1'
#
loop_
_entity.id
_entity.type
_entity.pdbx_description
1 polymer ?
#
loop_
_entity_poly.entity_id
_entity_poly.type
_entity_poly.pdbx_seq_one_letter_code
_entity_poly.pdbx_strand_id
1 'polypeptide(L)' 'LKRVSKPGLRVYSNRKELPRVLGGIGIAIISTSSGIMTDREARRQGLGGEVLCYVW' A
#
# COMPACT_ATOMS: atom_id res chain seq x y z
N LEU A 1 7.26 -1.20 -12.15
CA LEU A 1 5.83 -1.06 -11.76
C LEU A 1 5.14 -2.44 -11.74
N LYS A 2 4.66 -2.90 -10.58
CA LYS A 2 3.91 -4.17 -10.44
C LYS A 2 2.56 -3.93 -9.78
N ARG A 3 1.46 -4.26 -10.46
CA ARG A 3 0.10 -4.16 -9.88
C ARG A 3 -0.16 -5.34 -8.93
N VAL A 4 -0.62 -5.02 -7.72
CA VAL A 4 -0.86 -5.99 -6.64
C VAL A 4 -2.34 -6.31 -6.58
N SER A 5 -3.19 -5.32 -6.27
CA SER A 5 -4.64 -5.50 -6.27
C SER A 5 -5.20 -5.48 -7.69
N LYS A 6 -5.94 -6.55 -8.03
CA LYS A 6 -6.60 -6.75 -9.33
C LYS A 6 -8.09 -7.02 -9.11
N PRO A 7 -8.97 -6.77 -10.10
CA PRO A 7 -10.40 -7.04 -9.94
C PRO A 7 -10.73 -8.47 -9.46
N GLY A 8 -9.99 -9.48 -9.92
CA GLY A 8 -10.17 -10.88 -9.51
C GLY A 8 -9.55 -11.26 -8.16
N LEU A 9 -8.71 -10.40 -7.57
CA LEU A 9 -8.17 -10.58 -6.23
C LEU A 9 -7.78 -9.22 -5.64
N ARG A 10 -8.64 -8.72 -4.75
CA ARG A 10 -8.41 -7.48 -4.03
C ARG A 10 -7.51 -7.74 -2.84
N VAL A 11 -6.44 -6.95 -2.72
CA VAL A 11 -5.45 -7.10 -1.64
C VAL A 11 -5.57 -5.90 -0.72
N TYR A 12 -6.02 -6.13 0.51
CA TYR A 12 -6.10 -5.13 1.56
C TYR A 12 -5.07 -5.43 2.64
N SER A 13 -4.56 -4.38 3.27
CA SER A 13 -3.58 -4.48 4.33
C SER A 13 -3.95 -3.57 5.48
N ASN A 14 -3.89 -4.10 6.70
CA ASN A 14 -4.09 -3.33 7.92
C ASN A 14 -2.93 -2.37 8.15
N ARG A 15 -3.15 -1.32 8.96
CA ARG A 15 -2.11 -0.33 9.28
C ARG A 15 -0.79 -0.93 9.80
N LYS A 16 -0.88 -2.06 10.52
CA LYS A 16 0.29 -2.75 11.10
C LYS A 16 1.02 -3.62 10.08
N GLU A 17 0.32 -4.11 9.08
CA GLU A 17 0.78 -5.08 8.09
C GLU A 17 1.11 -4.42 6.75
N LEU A 18 1.16 -3.08 6.70
CA LEU A 18 1.46 -2.33 5.49
C LEU A 18 2.76 -2.84 4.86
N PRO A 19 2.78 -3.18 3.58
CA PRO A 19 3.94 -3.79 2.94
C PRO A 19 5.13 -2.82 2.91
N ARG A 20 6.34 -3.34 3.09
CA ARG A 20 7.59 -2.62 2.77
C ARG A 20 8.17 -3.21 1.49
N VAL A 21 8.34 -2.38 0.47
CA VAL A 21 8.91 -2.82 -0.81
C VAL A 21 10.43 -2.75 -0.74
N LEU A 22 11.11 -3.87 -1.04
CA LEU A 22 12.58 -3.97 -1.07
C LEU A 22 13.28 -3.37 0.17
N GLY A 23 12.80 -3.71 1.37
CA GLY A 23 13.39 -3.20 2.63
C GLY A 23 13.20 -1.69 2.86
N GLY A 24 12.38 -1.00 2.07
CA GLY A 24 12.12 0.44 2.16
C GLY A 24 12.69 1.28 1.02
N ILE A 25 13.35 0.64 0.04
CA ILE A 25 13.88 1.30 -1.17
C ILE A 25 12.75 1.58 -2.16
N GLY A 26 11.78 0.67 -2.28
CA GLY A 26 10.61 0.87 -3.13
C GLY A 26 9.46 1.56 -2.39
N ILE A 27 8.43 1.93 -3.15
CA ILE A 27 7.21 2.57 -2.66
C ILE A 27 6.02 1.66 -2.93
N ALA A 28 5.14 1.48 -1.95
CA ALA A 28 3.82 0.92 -2.19
C ALA A 28 2.77 2.03 -2.22
N ILE A 29 1.88 1.96 -3.21
CA ILE A 29 0.74 2.86 -3.31
C ILE A 29 -0.47 2.18 -2.65
N ILE A 30 -1.02 2.84 -1.63
CA ILE A 30 -2.14 2.36 -0.83
C ILE A 30 -3.34 3.27 -1.08
N SER A 31 -4.49 2.68 -1.39
CA SER A 31 -5.77 3.38 -1.35
C SER A 31 -6.37 3.24 0.05
N THR A 32 -6.40 4.33 0.80
CA THR A 32 -7.00 4.39 2.14
C THR A 32 -8.36 5.08 2.10
N SER A 33 -9.10 5.07 3.20
CA SER A 33 -10.35 5.84 3.34
C SER A 33 -10.16 7.35 3.28
N SER A 34 -8.94 7.84 3.50
CA SER A 34 -8.58 9.28 3.44
C SER A 34 -7.91 9.67 2.12
N GLY A 35 -7.94 8.77 1.12
CA GLY A 35 -7.35 8.99 -0.20
C GLY A 35 -6.18 8.05 -0.51
N ILE A 36 -5.55 8.28 -1.65
CA ILE A 36 -4.41 7.49 -2.14
C ILE A 36 -3.13 8.09 -1.56
N MET A 37 -2.28 7.24 -0.98
CA MET A 37 -1.03 7.67 -0.37
C MET A 37 0.04 6.58 -0.41
N THR A 38 1.27 6.94 -0.05
CA THR A 38 2.38 5.99 0.05
C THR A 38 2.30 5.16 1.32
N ASP A 39 2.99 4.02 1.36
CA ASP A 39 3.10 3.19 2.56
C ASP A 39 3.64 3.95 3.78
N ARG A 40 4.57 4.88 3.57
CA ARG A 40 5.16 5.70 4.63
C ARG A 40 4.13 6.67 5.22
N GLU A 41 3.38 7.34 4.35
CA GLU A 41 2.31 8.25 4.73
C GLU A 41 1.19 7.50 5.47
N ALA A 42 0.75 6.36 4.92
CA ALA A 42 -0.27 5.51 5.54
C ALA A 42 0.16 5.01 6.93
N ARG A 43 1.43 4.63 7.10
CA ARG A 43 2.00 4.28 8.41
C ARG A 43 1.97 5.45 9.38
N ARG A 44 2.36 6.64 8.92
CA ARG A 44 2.39 7.87 9.75
C ARG A 44 0.98 8.24 10.24
N GLN A 45 -0.01 8.13 9.36
CA GLN A 45 -1.41 8.41 9.69
C GLN A 45 -2.10 7.24 10.41
N GLY A 46 -1.47 6.07 10.47
CA GLY A 46 -2.04 4.88 11.09
C GLY A 46 -3.24 4.32 10.33
N LEU A 47 -3.25 4.45 9.00
CA LEU A 47 -4.33 3.99 8.13
C LEU A 47 -3.93 2.71 7.41
N GLY A 48 -4.89 1.79 7.28
CA GLY A 48 -4.79 0.64 6.37
C GLY A 48 -5.47 0.96 5.03
N GLY A 49 -5.44 0.01 4.10
CA GLY A 49 -6.09 0.20 2.82
C GLY A 49 -5.81 -0.88 1.78
N GLU A 50 -6.29 -0.65 0.57
CA GLU A 50 -6.04 -1.50 -0.59
C GLU A 50 -4.63 -1.26 -1.14
N VAL A 51 -3.86 -2.32 -1.35
CA VAL A 51 -2.51 -2.24 -1.94
C VAL A 51 -2.64 -2.26 -3.46
N LEU A 52 -2.56 -1.09 -4.09
CA LEU A 52 -2.78 -0.96 -5.54
C LEU A 52 -1.61 -1.54 -6.34
N CYS A 53 -0.41 -1.03 -6.07
CA CYS A 53 0.79 -1.43 -6.79
C CYS A 53 2.06 -1.14 -6.00
N TYR A 54 3.13 -1.77 -6.45
CA TYR A 54 4.48 -1.53 -5.99
C TYR A 54 5.28 -0.87 -7.11
N VAL A 55 6.06 0.14 -6.73
CA VAL A 55 7.00 0.85 -7.58
C VAL A 55 8.40 0.67 -6.99
N TRP A 56 9.28 0.15 -7.83
CA TRP A 56 10.72 0.09 -7.64
C TRP A 56 11.36 0.17 -9.02
#